data_AF-A0A061N768-F1
#
_entry.id   AF-A0A061N768-F1
#
_cell.length_a   1.000
_cell.length_b   1.000
_cell.length_c   1.000
_cell.angle_alpha   90.00
_cell.angle_beta   90.00
_cell.angle_gamma   90.00
#
_symmetry.space_group_name_H-M   'P 1'
#
loop_
_entity.id
_entity.type
_entity.pdbx_description
1 polymer ?
#
loop_
_entity_poly.entity_id
_entity_poly.type
_entity_poly.pdbx_seq_one_letter_code
_entity_poly.pdbx_strand_id
1 'polypeptide(L)'
;MPSFDKDTKVRIINRLVECGFHELEVTSFVSPRAVPQLQDADEVIKEIDRNQPVILRALVPNERGLERAHALGIKKVKLMLSGSDSHSLYNANANTFDALERYRSVAEKALTYNMKMTGSIAVAFGCLMKEKYQLNAMKKSVQSMHN
;
A
#
# COMPACT_ATOMS: atom_id res chain seq x y z
N MET A 1 14.58 7.86 12.95
CA MET A 1 14.63 6.41 12.65
C MET A 1 15.72 6.18 11.61
N PRO A 2 16.67 5.26 11.83
CA PRO A 2 17.65 4.91 10.81
C PRO A 2 16.96 4.29 9.59
N SER A 3 17.41 4.66 8.39
CA SER A 3 16.96 4.09 7.12
C SER A 3 18.07 3.24 6.54
N PHE A 4 17.74 2.10 5.96
CA PHE A 4 18.66 1.39 5.08
C PHE A 4 18.86 2.20 3.78
N ASP A 5 20.07 2.12 3.23
CA ASP A 5 20.32 2.56 1.86
C ASP A 5 19.64 1.63 0.83
N LYS A 6 19.57 2.09 -0.42
CA LYS A 6 18.91 1.38 -1.53
C LYS A 6 19.53 0.00 -1.74
N ASP A 7 20.86 -0.11 -1.78
CA ASP A 7 21.56 -1.38 -2.03
C ASP A 7 21.27 -2.42 -0.93
N THR A 8 21.15 -1.98 0.33
CA THR A 8 20.78 -2.85 1.44
C THR A 8 19.33 -3.31 1.33
N LYS A 9 18.40 -2.44 0.92
CA LYS A 9 17.01 -2.84 0.67
C LYS A 9 16.92 -3.89 -0.44
N VAL A 10 17.57 -3.65 -1.58
CA VAL A 10 17.61 -4.59 -2.71
C VAL A 10 18.16 -5.94 -2.27
N ARG A 11 19.29 -5.95 -1.55
CA ARG A 11 19.91 -7.18 -1.03
C ARG A 11 18.98 -7.96 -0.10
N ILE A 12 18.26 -7.27 0.80
CA ILE A 12 17.30 -7.91 1.71
C ILE A 12 16.13 -8.50 0.91
N ILE A 13 15.56 -7.73 -0.02
CA ILE A 13 14.41 -8.18 -0.81
C ILE A 13 14.79 -9.39 -1.66
N ASN A 14 15.91 -9.37 -2.38
CA ASN A 14 16.33 -10.51 -3.22
C ASN A 14 16.56 -11.78 -2.39
N ARG A 15 17.12 -11.66 -1.18
CA ARG A 15 17.22 -12.81 -0.25
C ARG A 15 15.85 -13.33 0.19
N LEU A 16 14.87 -12.46 0.41
CA LEU A 16 13.50 -12.88 0.71
C LEU A 16 12.85 -13.55 -0.49
N VAL A 17 13.11 -13.08 -1.72
CA VAL A 17 12.65 -13.74 -2.95
C VAL A 17 13.19 -15.16 -3.04
N GLU A 18 14.47 -15.37 -2.74
CA GLU A 18 15.12 -16.69 -2.72
C GLU A 18 14.52 -17.64 -1.66
N CYS A 19 13.94 -17.12 -0.58
CA CYS A 19 13.27 -17.95 0.42
C CYS A 19 11.96 -18.61 -0.09
N GLY A 20 11.46 -18.23 -1.26
CA GLY A 20 10.28 -18.86 -1.87
C GLY A 20 8.94 -18.44 -1.27
N PHE A 21 8.85 -17.24 -0.68
CA PHE A 21 7.56 -16.69 -0.29
C PHE A 21 6.65 -16.51 -1.51
N HIS A 22 5.35 -16.78 -1.34
CA HIS A 22 4.37 -16.62 -2.41
C HIS A 22 4.16 -15.14 -2.80
N GLU A 23 4.22 -14.22 -1.84
CA GLU A 23 3.97 -12.80 -2.05
C GLU A 23 4.81 -11.95 -1.09
N LEU A 24 5.38 -10.85 -1.61
CA LEU A 24 6.18 -9.89 -0.84
C LEU A 24 5.69 -8.46 -1.09
N GLU A 25 5.46 -7.72 -0.01
CA GLU A 25 5.26 -6.26 -0.06
C GLU A 25 6.63 -5.59 -0.03
N VAL A 26 7.10 -5.15 -1.19
CA VAL A 26 8.50 -4.75 -1.39
C VAL A 26 8.75 -3.26 -1.22
N THR A 27 7.72 -2.41 -1.39
CA THR A 27 7.84 -0.95 -1.20
C THR A 27 6.46 -0.28 -1.10
N SER A 28 6.47 1.05 -0.97
CA SER A 28 5.30 1.91 -1.04
C SER A 28 5.56 3.13 -1.92
N PHE A 29 4.63 3.43 -2.83
CA PHE A 29 4.67 4.62 -3.68
C PHE A 29 4.02 5.83 -3.00
N VAL A 30 4.34 6.02 -1.72
CA VAL A 30 3.95 7.21 -0.94
C VAL A 30 4.76 8.43 -1.35
N SER A 31 4.29 9.60 -0.90
CA SER A 31 5.04 10.84 -1.07
C SER A 31 6.40 10.73 -0.35
N PRO A 32 7.54 10.97 -1.03
CA PRO A 32 8.85 11.04 -0.39
C PRO A 32 8.92 12.09 0.73
N ARG A 33 8.09 13.13 0.67
CA ARG A 33 7.97 14.12 1.74
C ARG A 33 7.35 13.53 3.01
N ALA A 34 6.40 12.61 2.85
CA ALA A 34 5.72 11.96 3.99
C ALA A 34 6.57 10.82 4.57
N VAL A 35 7.22 10.03 3.70
CA VAL A 35 8.08 8.91 4.10
C VAL A 35 9.39 8.94 3.30
N PRO A 36 10.39 9.73 3.73
CA PRO A 36 11.67 9.87 3.01
C PRO A 36 12.42 8.55 2.85
N GLN A 37 12.19 7.60 3.75
CA GLN A 37 12.82 6.28 3.74
C GLN A 37 12.42 5.42 2.54
N LEU A 38 11.35 5.78 1.82
CA LEU A 38 10.87 5.04 0.64
C LEU A 38 10.99 5.87 -0.66
N GLN A 39 11.79 6.94 -0.65
CA GLN A 39 11.98 7.78 -1.83
C GLN A 39 12.62 7.04 -3.01
N ASP A 40 13.40 6.00 -2.72
CA ASP A 40 14.14 5.14 -3.66
C ASP A 40 13.31 3.95 -4.16
N ALA A 41 11.98 4.01 -4.03
CA ALA A 41 11.09 2.91 -4.39
C ALA A 41 11.25 2.47 -5.85
N ASP A 42 11.41 3.42 -6.79
CA ASP A 42 11.47 3.12 -8.22
C ASP A 42 12.77 2.38 -8.56
N GLU A 43 13.89 2.82 -7.98
CA GLU A 43 15.21 2.22 -8.12
C GLU A 43 15.24 0.82 -7.49
N VAL A 44 14.69 0.66 -6.29
CA VAL A 44 14.59 -0.65 -5.62
C VAL A 44 13.84 -1.64 -6.50
N ILE A 45 12.67 -1.28 -7.05
CA ILE A 45 11.88 -2.21 -7.88
C ILE A 45 12.60 -2.63 -9.16
N LYS A 46 13.43 -1.75 -9.74
CA LYS A 46 14.20 -2.05 -10.96
C LYS A 46 15.32 -3.06 -10.72
N GLU A 47 15.83 -3.16 -9.49
CA GLU A 47 16.96 -4.03 -9.12
C GLU A 47 16.54 -5.34 -8.43
N ILE A 48 15.24 -5.56 -8.22
CA ILE A 48 14.73 -6.84 -7.68
C ILE A 48 14.82 -7.94 -8.74
N ASP A 49 15.36 -9.10 -8.34
CA ASP A 49 15.37 -10.30 -9.16
C ASP A 49 13.94 -10.86 -9.35
N ARG A 50 13.55 -11.09 -10.61
CA ARG A 50 12.22 -11.61 -11.00
C ARG A 50 12.27 -13.03 -11.57
N ASN A 51 13.39 -13.73 -11.42
CA ASN A 51 13.54 -15.10 -11.91
C ASN A 51 12.75 -16.13 -11.09
N GLN A 52 12.31 -15.77 -9.87
CA GLN A 52 11.47 -16.63 -9.02
C GLN A 52 9.98 -16.27 -9.15
N PRO A 53 9.06 -17.24 -9.00
CA PRO A 53 7.61 -17.03 -9.12
C PRO A 53 7.01 -16.37 -7.86
N VAL A 54 7.56 -15.23 -7.43
CA VAL A 54 7.06 -14.44 -6.30
C VAL A 54 6.15 -13.31 -6.78
N ILE A 55 5.01 -13.11 -6.11
CA ILE A 55 4.16 -11.95 -6.38
C ILE A 55 4.74 -10.73 -5.68
N LEU A 56 5.23 -9.77 -6.45
CA LEU A 56 5.64 -8.47 -5.91
C LEU A 56 4.40 -7.57 -5.73
N ARG A 57 4.21 -7.09 -4.51
CA ARG A 57 3.17 -6.14 -4.13
C ARG A 57 3.79 -4.82 -3.67
N ALA A 58 3.12 -3.71 -3.96
CA ALA A 58 3.47 -2.40 -3.40
C ALA A 58 2.24 -1.67 -2.83
N LEU A 59 2.45 -0.85 -1.80
CA LEU A 59 1.41 0.04 -1.29
C LEU A 59 1.28 1.27 -2.20
N VAL A 60 0.05 1.63 -2.55
CA VAL A 60 -0.25 2.80 -3.40
C VAL A 60 -1.29 3.66 -2.68
N PRO A 61 -0.98 4.90 -2.25
CA PRO A 61 -1.95 5.71 -1.51
C PRO A 61 -2.93 6.47 -2.42
N ASN A 62 -2.69 6.50 -3.74
CA ASN A 62 -3.46 7.26 -4.72
C ASN A 62 -3.13 6.77 -6.16
N GLU A 63 -3.82 7.34 -7.16
CA GLU A 63 -3.62 7.01 -8.57
C GLU A 63 -2.19 7.23 -9.06
N ARG A 64 -1.52 8.31 -8.64
CA ARG A 64 -0.13 8.56 -9.05
C ARG A 64 0.81 7.46 -8.57
N GLY A 65 0.58 6.95 -7.35
CA GLY A 65 1.31 5.79 -6.84
C GLY A 65 1.02 4.51 -7.64
N LEU A 66 -0.23 4.32 -8.05
CA LEU A 66 -0.65 3.21 -8.90
C LEU A 66 0.02 3.26 -10.29
N GLU A 67 0.03 4.42 -10.94
CA GLU A 67 0.69 4.62 -12.24
C GLU A 67 2.18 4.28 -12.19
N ARG A 68 2.87 4.73 -11.13
CA ARG A 68 4.29 4.38 -10.91
C ARG A 68 4.48 2.88 -10.73
N ALA A 69 3.64 2.25 -9.91
CA ALA A 69 3.67 0.80 -9.72
C ALA A 69 3.47 0.06 -11.04
N HIS A 70 2.48 0.48 -11.85
CA HIS A 70 2.19 -0.09 -13.16
C HIS A 70 3.38 0.05 -14.12
N ALA A 71 3.97 1.24 -14.21
CA ALA A 71 5.12 1.52 -15.08
C ALA A 71 6.35 0.64 -14.74
N LEU A 72 6.47 0.22 -13.49
CA LEU A 72 7.54 -0.66 -13.01
C LEU A 72 7.16 -2.14 -13.06
N GLY A 73 6.03 -2.48 -13.70
CA GLY A 73 5.58 -3.85 -13.90
C GLY A 73 5.11 -4.55 -12.62
N ILE A 74 4.73 -3.81 -11.57
CA ILE A 74 4.06 -4.39 -10.41
C ILE A 74 2.66 -4.86 -10.84
N LYS A 75 2.30 -6.09 -10.46
CA LYS A 75 1.01 -6.71 -10.84
C LYS A 75 0.01 -6.77 -9.69
N LYS A 76 0.44 -6.46 -8.46
CA LYS A 76 -0.42 -6.43 -7.30
C LYS A 76 -0.16 -5.18 -6.46
N VAL A 77 -1.21 -4.51 -6.01
CA VAL A 77 -1.11 -3.32 -5.16
C VAL A 77 -1.96 -3.44 -3.91
N LYS A 78 -1.65 -2.60 -2.92
CA LYS A 78 -2.35 -2.52 -1.64
C LYS A 78 -2.79 -1.11 -1.33
N LEU A 79 -4.02 -0.99 -0.84
CA LEU A 79 -4.57 0.21 -0.22
C LEU A 79 -4.58 0.05 1.31
N MET A 80 -4.51 1.18 2.01
CA MET A 80 -4.55 1.22 3.47
C MET A 80 -5.62 2.22 3.93
N LEU A 81 -6.74 1.69 4.40
CA LEU A 81 -7.80 2.47 5.02
C LEU A 81 -7.53 2.62 6.52
N SER A 82 -7.87 3.76 7.10
CA SER A 82 -7.82 3.95 8.56
C SER A 82 -9.15 3.58 9.19
N GLY A 83 -9.10 3.05 10.42
CA GLY A 83 -10.30 2.61 11.12
C GLY A 83 -10.98 3.62 12.03
N SER A 84 -10.41 4.80 12.14
CA SER A 84 -10.87 5.93 12.95
C SER A 84 -10.59 7.20 12.16
N ASP A 85 -11.49 8.18 12.27
CA ASP A 85 -11.34 9.45 11.59
C ASP A 85 -10.14 10.23 12.12
N SER A 86 -9.90 10.26 13.43
CA SER A 86 -8.66 10.82 14.00
C SER A 86 -7.38 10.23 13.36
N HIS A 87 -7.29 8.90 13.25
CA HIS A 87 -6.13 8.26 12.61
C HIS A 87 -6.08 8.55 11.10
N SER A 88 -7.24 8.58 10.44
CA SER A 88 -7.35 8.85 9.01
C SER A 88 -6.95 10.29 8.67
N LEU A 89 -7.39 11.27 9.46
CA LEU A 89 -7.03 12.67 9.29
C LEU A 89 -5.52 12.88 9.47
N TYR A 90 -4.92 12.23 10.48
CA TYR A 90 -3.49 12.31 10.70
C TYR A 90 -2.66 11.75 9.53
N ASN A 91 -3.06 10.60 8.96
CA ASN A 91 -2.27 9.88 7.95
C ASN A 91 -2.63 10.22 6.49
N ALA A 92 -3.90 10.50 6.22
CA ALA A 92 -4.46 10.65 4.88
C ALA A 92 -5.15 12.01 4.65
N ASN A 93 -5.19 12.87 5.67
CA ASN A 93 -5.85 14.19 5.63
C ASN A 93 -7.29 14.11 5.07
N ALA A 94 -8.02 13.08 5.51
CA ALA A 94 -9.39 12.80 5.16
C ALA A 94 -10.01 11.89 6.22
N ASN A 95 -11.32 12.00 6.43
CA ASN A 95 -12.03 11.03 7.25
C ASN A 95 -12.04 9.65 6.57
N THR A 96 -12.40 8.63 7.32
CA THR A 96 -12.35 7.22 6.88
C THR A 96 -13.15 7.01 5.59
N PHE A 97 -14.40 7.48 5.55
CA PHE A 97 -15.25 7.33 4.36
C PHE A 97 -14.77 8.15 3.17
N ASP A 98 -14.28 9.37 3.39
CA ASP A 98 -13.75 10.20 2.30
C ASP A 98 -12.50 9.55 1.68
N ALA A 99 -11.65 8.94 2.50
CA ALA A 99 -10.50 8.18 2.02
C ALA A 99 -10.92 6.92 1.23
N LEU A 100 -11.97 6.23 1.68
CA LEU A 100 -12.54 5.09 0.96
C LEU A 100 -13.09 5.49 -0.41
N GLU A 101 -13.83 6.60 -0.50
CA GLU A 101 -14.36 7.10 -1.77
C GLU A 101 -13.23 7.44 -2.75
N ARG A 102 -12.13 8.05 -2.28
CA ARG A 102 -10.94 8.28 -3.11
C ARG A 102 -10.36 6.99 -3.68
N TYR A 103 -10.45 5.88 -2.94
CA TYR A 103 -9.93 4.60 -3.40
C TYR A 103 -10.75 3.94 -4.51
N ARG A 104 -12.00 4.37 -4.75
CA ARG A 104 -12.79 3.89 -5.91
C ARG A 104 -12.08 4.19 -7.23
N SER A 105 -11.63 5.44 -7.41
CA SER A 105 -10.90 5.85 -8.61
C SER A 105 -9.61 5.03 -8.83
N VAL A 106 -8.89 4.74 -7.75
CA VAL A 106 -7.68 3.90 -7.78
C VAL A 106 -8.03 2.46 -8.16
N ALA A 107 -9.12 1.91 -7.62
CA ALA A 107 -9.59 0.57 -7.92
C ALA A 107 -9.96 0.42 -9.40
N GLU A 108 -10.78 1.35 -9.92
CA GLU A 108 -11.21 1.38 -11.31
C GLU A 108 -10.00 1.44 -12.26
N LYS A 109 -9.04 2.31 -11.97
CA LYS A 109 -7.82 2.43 -12.77
C LYS A 109 -6.94 1.18 -12.70
N ALA A 110 -6.84 0.55 -11.53
CA ALA A 110 -6.08 -0.70 -11.37
C ALA A 110 -6.66 -1.84 -12.23
N LEU A 111 -7.99 -1.89 -12.39
CA LEU A 111 -8.66 -2.83 -13.30
C LEU A 111 -8.24 -2.58 -14.76
N THR A 112 -8.17 -1.32 -15.20
CA THR A 112 -7.71 -0.99 -16.57
C THR A 112 -6.26 -1.43 -16.84
N TYR A 113 -5.45 -1.50 -15.80
CA TYR A 113 -4.06 -1.98 -15.86
C TYR A 113 -3.91 -3.49 -15.66
N ASN A 114 -5.02 -4.22 -15.49
CA ASN A 114 -5.04 -5.64 -15.14
C ASN A 114 -4.18 -5.95 -13.89
N MET A 115 -4.25 -5.07 -12.88
CA MET A 115 -3.54 -5.21 -11.62
C MET A 115 -4.47 -5.74 -10.53
N LYS A 116 -3.99 -6.70 -9.75
CA LYS A 116 -4.71 -7.18 -8.56
C LYS A 116 -4.61 -6.14 -7.44
N MET A 117 -5.66 -6.02 -6.65
CA MET A 117 -5.68 -5.08 -5.53
C MET A 117 -6.04 -5.79 -4.22
N THR A 118 -5.48 -5.32 -3.13
CA THR A 118 -5.79 -5.76 -1.76
C THR A 118 -6.00 -4.54 -0.87
N GLY A 119 -6.81 -4.69 0.18
CA GLY A 119 -7.04 -3.65 1.18
C GLY A 119 -6.54 -4.09 2.55
N SER A 120 -6.16 -3.12 3.38
CA SER A 120 -5.93 -3.31 4.80
C SER A 120 -6.60 -2.18 5.58
N ILE A 121 -7.03 -2.48 6.80
CA ILE A 121 -7.62 -1.50 7.71
C ILE A 121 -6.69 -1.33 8.91
N ALA A 122 -6.10 -0.15 9.06
CA ALA A 122 -5.31 0.22 10.22
C ALA A 122 -6.23 0.46 11.43
N VAL A 123 -5.68 0.28 12.65
CA VAL A 123 -6.40 0.46 13.93
C VAL A 123 -7.73 -0.31 14.03
N ALA A 124 -7.80 -1.48 13.38
CA ALA A 124 -8.98 -2.35 13.32
C ALA A 124 -9.41 -2.99 14.66
N PHE A 125 -8.61 -2.90 15.72
CA PHE A 125 -8.98 -3.43 17.03
C PHE A 125 -8.95 -2.36 18.13
N GLY A 126 -8.88 -1.09 17.73
CA GLY A 126 -8.80 0.04 18.65
C GLY A 126 -7.83 1.09 18.15
N CYS A 127 -8.15 2.36 18.43
CA CYS A 127 -7.28 3.49 18.15
C CYS A 127 -6.77 4.07 19.48
N LEU A 128 -5.47 4.35 19.56
CA LEU A 128 -4.88 5.05 20.71
C LEU A 128 -5.26 6.53 20.75
N MET A 129 -5.78 7.06 19.63
CA MET A 129 -6.36 8.41 19.56
C MET A 129 -7.77 8.35 20.14
N LYS A 130 -8.11 9.32 21.00
CA LYS A 130 -9.25 9.33 21.96
C LYS A 130 -10.65 9.36 21.29
N GLU A 131 -10.98 8.39 20.46
CA GLU A 131 -12.28 8.30 19.78
C GLU A 131 -12.92 6.91 19.86
N LYS A 132 -14.25 6.88 19.68
CA LYS A 132 -15.02 5.64 19.58
C LYS A 132 -14.76 4.97 18.23
N TYR A 133 -14.34 3.72 18.31
CA TYR A 133 -14.16 2.79 17.20
C TYR A 133 -15.41 2.66 16.31
N GLN A 134 -15.26 2.74 14.99
CA GLN A 134 -16.39 2.72 14.04
C GLN A 134 -16.56 1.36 13.36
N LEU A 135 -16.88 0.32 14.14
CA LEU A 135 -17.05 -1.06 13.62
C LEU A 135 -18.04 -1.16 12.44
N ASN A 136 -19.15 -0.41 12.51
CA ASN A 136 -20.17 -0.43 11.45
C ASN A 136 -19.67 0.25 10.17
N ALA A 137 -18.87 1.32 10.29
CA ALA A 137 -18.23 1.96 9.15
C ALA A 137 -17.23 1.02 8.47
N MET A 138 -16.45 0.28 9.27
CA MET A 138 -15.54 -0.75 8.76
C MET A 138 -16.29 -1.86 8.01
N LYS A 139 -17.37 -2.39 8.58
CA LYS A 139 -18.18 -3.43 7.92
C LYS A 139 -18.69 -2.96 6.57
N LYS A 140 -19.24 -1.74 6.49
CA LYS A 140 -19.67 -1.13 5.23
C LYS A 140 -18.51 -0.95 4.24
N SER A 141 -17.35 -0.52 4.73
CA SER A 141 -16.16 -0.32 3.91
C SER A 141 -15.69 -1.64 3.28
N VAL A 142 -15.58 -2.72 4.06
CA VAL A 142 -15.21 -4.05 3.57
C VAL A 142 -16.23 -4.56 2.55
N GLN A 143 -17.53 -4.41 2.82
CA GLN A 143 -18.58 -4.82 1.87
C GLN A 143 -18.49 -4.07 0.54
N SER A 144 -18.18 -2.77 0.58
CA SER A 144 -18.03 -1.95 -0.64
C SER A 144 -16.78 -2.28 -1.48
N MET A 145 -15.79 -2.97 -0.91
CA MET A 145 -14.56 -3.35 -1.62
C MET A 145 -14.71 -4.68 -2.40
N HIS A 146 -15.78 -5.44 -2.16
CA HIS A 146 -16.02 -6.75 -2.79
C HIS A 146 -17.02 -6.71 -3.94
N ASN A 147 -17.73 -5.60 -4.13
CA ASN A 147 -18.70 -5.38 -5.21
C ASN A 147 -18.10 -4.46 -6.27
#